data_AF-A0A2Z6QG57-F1
#
_entry.id   AF-A0A2Z6QG57-F1
#
_cell.length_a   1.000
_cell.length_b   1.000
_cell.length_c   1.000
_cell.angle_alpha   90.00
_cell.angle_beta   90.00
_cell.angle_gamma   90.00
#
_symmetry.space_group_name_H-M   'P 1'
#
loop_
_entity.id
_entity.type
_entity.pdbx_description
1 polymer ?
#
loop_
_entity_poly.entity_id
_entity_poly.type
_entity_poly.pdbx_seq_one_letter_code
_entity_poly.pdbx_strand_id
1 'polypeptide(L)'
;MSNNVSSTRPNNASNTHPNNASSTRSNNVSNHLNNVPITRSNTRPNNNNVPNNVPNNVLTHPNNVPITRPNNNVPNVPSNNVPNNVPNNVPSTHPNNVPNIRPNNNVPSTRPNLPKVEEIKGWSRDKVKTFLQGRLNLRGDNIDKIYNNEVNGKDFLALTHRDLQNIGLPPGPAKSVENLIKEINKGPNTNLVTVFIDNSNLHYEGKYTVGRIEYSKTASINDRRRRSVFLGELKIDYGLLLSRVLRGRGINDNPTLVGTRPPKEDSLWNYVQSLGYELNIYDQEFLANKEKKMNSILTIAGMNTIQKKKPGLMVIISSDDGCNPLANEALNRGWRVETWSWMKGISRDFFITEDEKPRYYYNSLGNHYRYFTCAYTEVNESYSHPYNRSVLEINYSDTQKGLTDNDIMECYDMLKLFGWWCWDKKGNRVFMYFDSKKRLEDAKRWMKNKYLNTIQLWEVRN
;
A
#
# COMPACT_ATOMS: atom_id res chain seq x y z
N MET A 1 67.11 -0.09 8.69
CA MET A 1 68.21 0.01 7.71
C MET A 1 67.60 0.39 6.37
N SER A 2 67.94 1.48 5.67
CA SER A 2 68.74 2.65 6.06
C SER A 2 68.39 3.90 5.20
N ASN A 3 68.23 5.05 5.86
CA ASN A 3 68.53 6.45 5.45
C ASN A 3 68.05 7.05 4.10
N ASN A 4 67.09 8.00 4.16
CA ASN A 4 67.18 9.44 3.77
C ASN A 4 65.75 10.02 3.48
N VAL A 5 65.22 11.15 4.01
CA VAL A 5 65.69 12.55 4.24
C VAL A 5 65.72 13.36 2.92
N SER A 6 65.15 14.57 2.68
CA SER A 6 64.27 15.57 3.39
C SER A 6 63.80 16.65 2.35
N SER A 7 62.94 17.68 2.54
CA SER A 7 61.98 18.14 3.60
C SER A 7 61.00 19.26 3.10
N THR A 8 59.90 19.47 3.84
CA THR A 8 58.90 20.59 3.92
C THR A 8 59.07 21.98 3.24
N ARG A 9 58.01 22.44 2.50
CA ARG A 9 57.20 23.72 2.55
C ARG A 9 57.88 25.13 2.65
N PRO A 10 57.16 26.29 2.51
CA PRO A 10 55.87 26.62 1.85
C PRO A 10 55.93 27.89 0.93
N ASN A 11 54.80 28.37 0.39
CA ASN A 11 54.47 29.82 0.39
C ASN A 11 52.99 30.14 0.06
N ASN A 12 52.51 31.32 0.49
CA ASN A 12 51.16 31.86 0.23
C ASN A 12 51.25 33.15 -0.61
N ALA A 13 50.24 33.42 -1.44
CA ALA A 13 49.86 34.78 -1.83
C ALA A 13 48.37 34.82 -2.26
N SER A 14 47.67 35.90 -1.92
CA SER A 14 46.31 36.20 -2.38
C SER A 14 46.27 37.65 -2.87
N ASN A 15 45.54 37.96 -3.96
CA ASN A 15 45.03 39.32 -4.18
C ASN A 15 43.95 39.45 -5.28
N THR A 16 42.84 40.06 -4.88
CA THR A 16 42.04 41.11 -5.56
C THR A 16 41.72 41.07 -7.08
N HIS A 17 40.41 41.05 -7.37
CA HIS A 17 39.71 41.74 -8.49
C HIS A 17 40.13 43.23 -8.65
N PRO A 18 39.85 43.96 -9.78
CA PRO A 18 38.55 43.97 -10.48
C PRO A 18 38.44 44.35 -12.00
N ASN A 19 37.20 44.29 -12.49
CA ASN A 19 36.51 45.14 -13.51
C ASN A 19 36.92 45.25 -15.00
N ASN A 20 35.94 44.84 -15.84
CA ASN A 20 35.33 45.56 -16.99
C ASN A 20 36.15 46.08 -18.20
N ALA A 21 35.74 45.65 -19.41
CA ALA A 21 35.00 46.46 -20.42
C ALA A 21 35.36 46.18 -21.91
N SER A 22 34.34 45.75 -22.66
CA SER A 22 33.98 46.22 -24.02
C SER A 22 34.96 46.20 -25.20
N SER A 23 34.54 45.53 -26.27
CA SER A 23 34.59 46.11 -27.64
C SER A 23 33.28 45.81 -28.39
N THR A 24 32.85 46.72 -29.26
CA THR A 24 31.55 46.69 -29.96
C THR A 24 31.68 47.10 -31.43
N ARG A 25 30.80 46.57 -32.30
CA ARG A 25 30.26 47.16 -33.55
C ARG A 25 29.19 46.20 -34.11
N SER A 26 27.93 46.64 -34.29
CA SER A 26 27.36 47.41 -35.43
C SER A 26 27.05 46.53 -36.66
N ASN A 27 25.94 46.65 -37.41
CA ASN A 27 24.77 47.57 -37.45
C ASN A 27 23.63 46.83 -38.27
N ASN A 28 22.36 47.25 -38.46
CA ASN A 28 21.57 48.45 -38.11
C ASN A 28 20.02 48.20 -38.17
N VAL A 29 19.21 49.16 -37.66
CA VAL A 29 17.96 49.78 -38.20
C VAL A 29 17.06 49.02 -39.23
N SER A 30 15.71 49.03 -39.22
CA SER A 30 14.64 49.41 -38.24
C SER A 30 13.22 49.14 -38.82
N ASN A 31 12.15 49.42 -38.03
CA ASN A 31 10.75 49.77 -38.39
C ASN A 31 9.65 48.68 -38.62
N HIS A 32 8.91 48.41 -37.53
CA HIS A 32 7.45 48.59 -37.34
C HIS A 32 6.34 47.94 -38.23
N LEU A 33 5.44 47.24 -37.50
CA LEU A 33 3.94 47.22 -37.55
C LEU A 33 3.12 46.31 -38.50
N ASN A 34 2.38 45.39 -37.86
CA ASN A 34 0.99 44.93 -38.08
C ASN A 34 0.50 44.43 -39.45
N ASN A 35 0.16 43.12 -39.53
CA ASN A 35 -1.24 42.66 -39.47
C ASN A 35 -1.40 41.11 -39.37
N VAL A 36 -2.64 40.62 -39.33
CA VAL A 36 -3.06 39.27 -38.86
C VAL A 36 -3.24 38.23 -40.02
N PRO A 37 -3.75 36.98 -39.85
CA PRO A 37 -3.09 35.79 -40.40
C PRO A 37 -3.74 35.22 -41.68
N ILE A 38 -3.00 34.35 -42.39
CA ILE A 38 -3.53 33.55 -43.51
C ILE A 38 -3.15 32.06 -43.37
N THR A 39 -4.08 31.19 -43.73
CA THR A 39 -4.00 29.72 -43.68
C THR A 39 -3.26 29.12 -44.89
N ARG A 40 -2.88 27.84 -44.81
CA ARG A 40 -2.55 27.02 -45.99
C ARG A 40 -3.14 25.62 -45.92
N SER A 41 -4.00 25.31 -46.88
CA SER A 41 -4.43 23.97 -47.25
C SER A 41 -3.52 23.37 -48.33
N ASN A 42 -3.63 22.05 -48.56
CA ASN A 42 -3.60 21.32 -49.85
C ASN A 42 -3.13 19.87 -49.62
N THR A 43 -4.02 18.88 -49.50
CA THR A 43 -4.77 18.11 -50.54
C THR A 43 -4.05 16.84 -51.03
N ARG A 44 -4.59 15.69 -50.58
CA ARG A 44 -4.95 14.44 -51.30
C ARG A 44 -4.16 14.01 -52.56
N PRO A 45 -4.01 12.68 -52.78
CA PRO A 45 -5.03 12.01 -53.61
C PRO A 45 -5.67 10.77 -52.95
N ASN A 46 -6.65 10.19 -53.64
CA ASN A 46 -7.50 9.08 -53.21
C ASN A 46 -7.83 8.23 -54.44
N ASN A 47 -7.95 6.92 -54.31
CA ASN A 47 -8.50 6.09 -55.38
C ASN A 47 -9.35 4.95 -54.80
N ASN A 48 -10.44 4.62 -55.48
CA ASN A 48 -11.44 3.65 -55.03
C ASN A 48 -11.35 2.36 -55.86
N ASN A 49 -11.93 1.26 -55.34
CA ASN A 49 -12.68 0.30 -56.15
C ASN A 49 -13.62 -0.54 -55.25
N VAL A 50 -14.75 -0.97 -55.82
CA VAL A 50 -15.80 -1.80 -55.18
C VAL A 50 -16.32 -2.78 -56.26
N PRO A 51 -16.96 -3.90 -55.91
CA PRO A 51 -18.42 -3.95 -56.10
C PRO A 51 -19.19 -4.75 -55.03
N ASN A 52 -20.52 -4.55 -54.99
CA ASN A 52 -21.47 -5.30 -54.15
C ASN A 52 -21.91 -6.62 -54.80
N ASN A 53 -22.49 -7.54 -54.01
CA ASN A 53 -23.65 -8.36 -54.39
C ASN A 53 -24.35 -8.95 -53.14
N VAL A 54 -25.67 -9.21 -53.24
CA VAL A 54 -26.57 -9.77 -52.19
C VAL A 54 -27.64 -10.62 -52.89
N PRO A 55 -28.23 -11.66 -52.24
CA PRO A 55 -29.70 -11.60 -52.02
C PRO A 55 -30.25 -12.35 -50.78
N ASN A 56 -31.22 -11.71 -50.07
CA ASN A 56 -32.52 -12.22 -49.55
C ASN A 56 -32.58 -13.48 -48.61
N ASN A 57 -33.60 -13.75 -47.76
CA ASN A 57 -34.95 -13.15 -47.59
C ASN A 57 -35.64 -13.44 -46.21
N VAL A 58 -36.58 -12.55 -45.80
CA VAL A 58 -37.76 -12.61 -44.85
C VAL A 58 -37.77 -13.47 -43.54
N LEU A 59 -38.24 -12.87 -42.40
CA LEU A 59 -39.43 -13.26 -41.57
C LEU A 59 -39.53 -12.58 -40.16
N THR A 60 -40.35 -11.52 -40.08
CA THR A 60 -41.48 -11.24 -39.13
C THR A 60 -41.39 -11.31 -37.59
N HIS A 61 -42.03 -10.32 -36.93
CA HIS A 61 -42.32 -10.23 -35.48
C HIS A 61 -43.45 -11.18 -34.99
N PRO A 62 -43.70 -11.26 -33.66
CA PRO A 62 -44.78 -10.45 -33.07
C PRO A 62 -44.46 -9.80 -31.70
N ASN A 63 -45.38 -8.94 -31.22
CA ASN A 63 -45.33 -8.21 -29.94
C ASN A 63 -46.16 -8.87 -28.82
N ASN A 64 -46.05 -8.31 -27.60
CA ASN A 64 -47.06 -8.17 -26.52
C ASN A 64 -46.85 -8.97 -25.22
N VAL A 65 -46.59 -8.23 -24.12
CA VAL A 65 -47.07 -8.52 -22.76
C VAL A 65 -47.55 -7.17 -22.16
N PRO A 66 -48.73 -7.07 -21.53
CA PRO A 66 -49.34 -5.77 -21.19
C PRO A 66 -48.95 -5.20 -19.82
N ILE A 67 -49.22 -3.90 -19.65
CA ILE A 67 -49.05 -3.16 -18.38
C ILE A 67 -50.25 -3.40 -17.45
N THR A 68 -49.99 -3.70 -16.17
CA THR A 68 -50.95 -3.43 -15.08
C THR A 68 -50.27 -2.84 -13.85
N ARG A 69 -50.90 -1.81 -13.29
CA ARG A 69 -50.72 -1.27 -11.92
C ARG A 69 -52.01 -1.60 -11.15
N PRO A 70 -52.02 -1.71 -9.81
CA PRO A 70 -52.23 -0.48 -9.03
C PRO A 70 -51.70 -0.45 -7.56
N ASN A 71 -51.68 0.80 -7.06
CA ASN A 71 -51.95 1.28 -5.70
C ASN A 71 -51.18 0.82 -4.44
N ASN A 72 -50.91 1.85 -3.62
CA ASN A 72 -50.58 1.76 -2.20
C ASN A 72 -51.79 1.31 -1.36
N ASN A 73 -51.53 0.77 -0.17
CA ASN A 73 -52.34 1.07 1.02
C ASN A 73 -51.54 0.80 2.31
N VAL A 74 -51.77 1.61 3.34
CA VAL A 74 -51.16 1.47 4.68
C VAL A 74 -52.26 1.60 5.73
N PRO A 75 -52.33 0.69 6.72
CA PRO A 75 -52.86 0.94 8.05
C PRO A 75 -51.75 0.85 9.12
N ASN A 76 -52.04 1.26 10.36
CA ASN A 76 -51.03 1.57 11.37
C ASN A 76 -51.51 1.22 12.79
N VAL A 77 -50.57 0.86 13.71
CA VAL A 77 -50.70 0.64 15.19
C VAL A 77 -51.72 -0.44 15.68
N PRO A 78 -51.71 -0.92 16.96
CA PRO A 78 -50.71 -0.81 18.05
C PRO A 78 -50.40 -2.10 18.89
N SER A 79 -49.45 -1.96 19.84
CA SER A 79 -49.37 -2.58 21.20
C SER A 79 -48.68 -3.93 21.49
N ASN A 80 -47.61 -3.82 22.29
CA ASN A 80 -47.13 -4.63 23.44
C ASN A 80 -47.69 -6.04 23.75
N ASN A 81 -46.79 -6.99 24.01
CA ASN A 81 -46.55 -7.55 25.36
C ASN A 81 -45.31 -8.47 25.43
N VAL A 82 -44.78 -8.70 26.64
CA VAL A 82 -43.63 -9.59 26.94
C VAL A 82 -44.02 -10.55 28.07
N PRO A 83 -43.57 -11.81 28.03
CA PRO A 83 -42.88 -12.36 29.21
C PRO A 83 -41.62 -13.19 28.87
N ASN A 84 -40.66 -13.18 29.80
CA ASN A 84 -39.47 -14.05 29.74
C ASN A 84 -39.84 -15.52 30.06
N ASN A 85 -39.07 -16.47 29.51
CA ASN A 85 -38.64 -17.68 30.22
C ASN A 85 -37.44 -18.34 29.52
N VAL A 86 -36.61 -19.06 30.27
CA VAL A 86 -35.29 -19.59 29.86
C VAL A 86 -35.12 -21.02 30.40
N PRO A 87 -34.59 -21.97 29.61
CA PRO A 87 -33.34 -22.62 30.02
C PRO A 87 -32.33 -22.88 28.88
N ASN A 88 -31.05 -22.97 29.26
CA ASN A 88 -29.94 -23.29 28.35
C ASN A 88 -29.93 -24.76 27.93
N ASN A 89 -29.39 -25.06 26.72
CA ASN A 89 -28.23 -25.96 26.50
C ASN A 89 -28.12 -26.47 25.04
N VAL A 90 -27.25 -25.85 24.22
CA VAL A 90 -26.64 -26.49 23.04
C VAL A 90 -25.20 -25.97 22.87
N PRO A 91 -24.15 -26.83 22.89
CA PRO A 91 -22.78 -26.41 22.56
C PRO A 91 -22.57 -26.37 21.04
N SER A 92 -22.37 -25.18 20.47
CA SER A 92 -22.03 -25.02 19.05
C SER A 92 -20.52 -25.16 18.79
N THR A 93 -20.07 -26.40 18.57
CA THR A 93 -18.67 -26.66 18.19
C THR A 93 -18.38 -26.19 16.76
N HIS A 94 -17.73 -25.03 16.61
CA HIS A 94 -17.15 -24.54 15.35
C HIS A 94 -15.65 -24.24 15.53
N PRO A 95 -14.74 -25.08 15.00
CA PRO A 95 -13.30 -24.89 15.16
C PRO A 95 -12.75 -23.84 14.19
N ASN A 96 -12.82 -22.57 14.58
CA ASN A 96 -12.19 -21.44 13.87
C ASN A 96 -10.65 -21.45 14.02
N ASN A 97 -9.98 -22.39 13.37
CA ASN A 97 -8.53 -22.45 13.32
C ASN A 97 -7.95 -21.52 12.23
N VAL A 98 -7.71 -20.27 12.61
CA VAL A 98 -6.80 -19.36 11.88
C VAL A 98 -5.46 -19.30 12.66
N PRO A 99 -4.31 -19.70 12.06
CA PRO A 99 -3.02 -19.69 12.76
C PRO A 99 -2.57 -18.27 13.16
N ASN A 100 -2.70 -17.92 14.45
CA ASN A 100 -2.33 -16.61 15.00
C ASN A 100 -0.80 -16.48 15.22
N ILE A 101 -0.03 -16.51 14.13
CA ILE A 101 1.43 -16.39 14.16
C ILE A 101 1.83 -14.92 14.34
N ARG A 102 1.79 -14.43 15.58
CA ARG A 102 2.38 -13.13 15.95
C ARG A 102 3.91 -13.19 15.94
N PRO A 103 4.62 -12.37 15.13
CA PRO A 103 6.06 -12.22 15.28
C PRO A 103 6.37 -11.46 16.57
N ASN A 104 6.97 -12.13 17.55
CA ASN A 104 7.22 -11.57 18.89
C ASN A 104 8.43 -10.60 18.92
N ASN A 105 8.30 -9.46 18.25
CA ASN A 105 9.33 -8.40 18.21
C ASN A 105 9.12 -7.38 19.34
N ASN A 106 9.19 -7.84 20.59
CA ASN A 106 9.25 -6.94 21.76
C ASN A 106 10.62 -6.23 21.84
N VAL A 107 10.76 -5.15 21.07
CA VAL A 107 11.78 -4.12 21.31
C VAL A 107 11.14 -3.07 22.23
N PRO A 108 11.58 -2.91 23.50
CA PRO A 108 10.95 -1.97 24.43
C PRO A 108 11.15 -0.52 23.95
N SER A 109 10.06 0.16 23.56
CA SER A 109 10.09 1.59 23.23
C SER A 109 10.12 2.40 24.54
N THR A 110 11.31 2.65 25.08
CA THR A 110 11.57 3.20 26.43
C THR A 110 11.20 4.67 26.66
N ARG A 111 10.31 5.26 25.85
CA ARG A 111 9.60 6.50 26.20
C ARG A 111 8.16 6.16 26.61
N PRO A 112 7.74 6.49 27.85
CA PRO A 112 6.33 6.43 28.23
C PRO A 112 5.45 7.23 27.25
N ASN A 113 4.20 6.82 27.06
CA ASN A 113 3.24 7.52 26.20
C ASN A 113 3.14 9.01 26.55
N LEU A 114 3.01 9.86 25.54
CA LEU A 114 2.71 11.28 25.76
C LEU A 114 1.24 11.44 26.17
N PRO A 115 0.93 12.32 27.14
CA PRO A 115 -0.45 12.66 27.49
C PRO A 115 -1.15 13.37 26.33
N LYS A 116 -2.49 13.30 26.30
CA LYS A 116 -3.29 13.88 25.22
C LYS A 116 -3.38 15.40 25.36
N VAL A 117 -3.40 16.12 24.23
CA VAL A 117 -3.63 17.58 24.17
C VAL A 117 -4.85 18.00 24.99
N GLU A 118 -5.92 17.20 24.89
CA GLU A 118 -7.19 17.42 25.57
C GLU A 118 -7.11 17.20 27.09
N GLU A 119 -6.19 16.38 27.58
CA GLU A 119 -5.90 16.25 29.02
C GLU A 119 -5.04 17.42 29.51
N ILE A 120 -4.00 17.78 28.74
CA ILE A 120 -3.02 18.81 29.08
C ILE A 120 -3.68 20.19 29.19
N LYS A 121 -4.71 20.48 28.38
CA LYS A 121 -5.53 21.71 28.52
C LYS A 121 -6.13 21.90 29.91
N GLY A 122 -6.31 20.84 30.71
CA GLY A 122 -6.81 20.88 32.09
C GLY A 122 -5.73 20.88 33.18
N TRP A 123 -4.44 21.03 32.85
CA TRP A 123 -3.35 20.98 33.82
C TRP A 123 -3.06 22.34 34.46
N SER A 124 -2.83 22.36 35.79
CA SER A 124 -2.22 23.50 36.48
C SER A 124 -0.74 23.67 36.12
N ARG A 125 -0.15 24.83 36.44
CA ARG A 125 1.30 25.08 36.29
C ARG A 125 2.17 24.06 37.04
N ASP A 126 1.67 23.52 38.15
CA ASP A 126 2.37 22.52 38.98
C ASP A 126 2.42 21.16 38.28
N LYS A 127 1.33 20.78 37.60
CA LYS A 127 1.30 19.56 36.77
C LYS A 127 2.15 19.73 35.51
N VAL A 128 2.21 20.92 34.90
CA VAL A 128 3.15 21.25 33.82
C VAL A 128 4.61 21.13 34.30
N LYS A 129 4.96 21.74 35.45
CA LYS A 129 6.31 21.67 36.05
C LYS A 129 6.72 20.23 36.36
N THR A 130 5.85 19.47 37.03
CA THR A 130 6.07 18.04 37.34
C THR A 130 6.28 17.21 36.06
N PHE A 131 5.47 17.45 35.01
CA PHE A 131 5.63 16.76 33.73
C PHE A 131 6.95 17.11 33.04
N LEU A 132 7.36 18.38 33.01
CA LEU A 132 8.61 18.80 32.41
C LEU A 132 9.81 18.19 33.14
N GLN A 133 9.79 18.18 34.49
CA GLN A 133 10.80 17.51 35.32
C GLN A 133 10.89 16.00 35.03
N GLY A 134 9.74 15.34 34.85
CA GLY A 134 9.68 13.91 34.52
C GLY A 134 9.92 13.55 33.04
N ARG A 135 10.05 14.54 32.14
CA ARG A 135 10.11 14.30 30.68
C ARG A 135 11.33 14.87 29.96
N LEU A 136 11.94 15.94 30.48
CA LEU A 136 13.13 16.57 29.89
C LEU A 136 14.25 16.69 30.93
N ASN A 137 15.46 16.30 30.55
CA ASN A 137 16.66 16.51 31.38
C ASN A 137 17.11 17.99 31.30
N LEU A 138 16.33 18.88 31.90
CA LEU A 138 16.64 20.31 32.04
C LEU A 138 17.06 20.60 33.48
N ARG A 139 17.97 21.57 33.64
CA ARG A 139 18.28 22.14 34.96
C ARG A 139 17.03 22.81 35.55
N GLY A 140 16.83 22.68 36.86
CA GLY A 140 15.62 23.14 37.55
C GLY A 140 15.29 24.62 37.30
N ASP A 141 16.31 25.48 37.33
CA ASP A 141 16.22 26.92 37.03
C ASP A 141 15.51 27.24 35.69
N ASN A 142 15.61 26.36 34.70
CA ASN A 142 14.99 26.57 33.38
C ASN A 142 13.55 26.04 33.31
N ILE A 143 13.16 25.14 34.21
CA ILE A 143 11.75 24.75 34.41
C ILE A 143 11.06 25.78 35.32
N ASP A 144 11.76 26.30 36.32
CA ASP A 144 11.26 27.34 37.23
C ASP A 144 10.95 28.65 36.50
N LYS A 145 11.69 29.01 35.44
CA LYS A 145 11.31 30.12 34.55
C LYS A 145 9.92 29.94 33.92
N ILE A 146 9.59 28.75 33.44
CA ILE A 146 8.27 28.44 32.86
C ILE A 146 7.19 28.52 33.95
N TYR A 147 7.47 27.94 35.12
CA TYR A 147 6.54 27.93 36.26
C TYR A 147 6.27 29.33 36.84
N ASN A 148 7.30 30.17 36.95
CA ASN A 148 7.21 31.54 37.46
C ASN A 148 6.53 32.52 36.48
N ASN A 149 6.44 32.16 35.19
CA ASN A 149 5.59 32.86 34.20
C ASN A 149 4.15 32.31 34.17
N GLU A 150 3.73 31.62 35.25
CA GLU A 150 2.38 31.10 35.51
C GLU A 150 1.79 30.15 34.45
N VAL A 151 2.64 29.60 33.57
CA VAL A 151 2.23 28.78 32.42
C VAL A 151 1.47 27.52 32.85
N ASN A 152 0.15 27.55 32.69
CA ASN A 152 -0.73 26.40 32.80
C ASN A 152 -0.68 25.54 31.52
N GLY A 153 -1.36 24.38 31.53
CA GLY A 153 -1.27 23.42 30.45
C GLY A 153 -1.88 23.86 29.12
N LYS A 154 -2.89 24.74 29.11
CA LYS A 154 -3.42 25.33 27.87
C LYS A 154 -2.39 26.23 27.21
N ASP A 155 -1.74 27.07 28.00
CA ASP A 155 -0.78 28.07 27.48
C ASP A 155 0.56 27.41 27.13
N PHE A 156 0.99 26.38 27.89
CA PHE A 156 2.11 25.51 27.56
C PHE A 156 2.02 24.94 26.13
N LEU A 157 0.84 24.48 25.72
CA LEU A 157 0.60 23.92 24.38
C LEU A 157 0.70 24.97 23.26
N ALA A 158 0.66 26.26 23.59
CA ALA A 158 0.69 27.37 22.65
C ALA A 158 2.08 28.06 22.54
N LEU A 159 2.99 27.83 23.50
CA LEU A 159 4.31 28.47 23.52
C LEU A 159 5.13 28.20 22.25
N THR A 160 5.54 29.27 21.57
CA THR A 160 6.49 29.21 20.45
C THR A 160 7.94 29.22 20.94
N HIS A 161 8.89 29.00 20.02
CA HIS A 161 10.32 29.16 20.32
C HIS A 161 10.66 30.56 20.84
N ARG A 162 9.98 31.59 20.32
CA ARG A 162 10.19 32.99 20.72
C ARG A 162 9.71 33.25 22.15
N ASP A 163 8.56 32.69 22.52
CA ASP A 163 7.99 32.86 23.86
C ASP A 163 8.87 32.19 24.92
N LEU A 164 9.39 30.99 24.61
CA LEU A 164 10.35 30.29 25.46
C LEU A 164 11.65 31.09 25.65
N GLN A 165 12.13 31.78 24.60
CA GLN A 165 13.28 32.69 24.72
C GLN A 165 12.94 33.96 25.51
N ASN A 166 11.75 34.55 25.34
CA ASN A 166 11.28 35.70 26.12
C ASN A 166 11.13 35.37 27.62
N ILE A 167 10.71 34.14 27.95
CA ILE A 167 10.67 33.56 29.31
C ILE A 167 12.10 33.33 29.87
N GLY A 168 13.15 33.54 29.07
CA GLY A 168 14.55 33.50 29.50
C GLY A 168 15.20 32.12 29.42
N LEU A 169 14.63 31.16 28.68
CA LEU A 169 15.30 29.88 28.42
C LEU A 169 16.43 30.07 27.40
N PRO A 170 17.64 29.53 27.66
CA PRO A 170 18.69 29.47 26.65
C PRO A 170 18.23 28.68 25.40
N PRO A 171 18.81 28.91 24.21
CA PRO A 171 18.30 28.36 22.95
C PRO A 171 18.16 26.82 22.92
N GLY A 172 19.06 26.09 23.59
CA GLY A 172 18.99 24.63 23.72
C GLY A 172 17.73 24.16 24.47
N PRO A 173 17.57 24.50 25.77
CA PRO A 173 16.34 24.29 26.53
C PRO A 173 15.07 24.76 25.83
N ALA A 174 15.07 25.97 25.23
CA ALA A 174 13.94 26.47 24.45
C ALA A 174 13.60 25.53 23.27
N LYS A 175 14.61 25.02 22.54
CA LYS A 175 14.39 24.05 21.46
C LYS A 175 13.88 22.70 21.96
N SER A 176 14.35 22.23 23.11
CA SER A 176 13.87 20.99 23.73
C SER A 176 12.39 21.06 24.11
N VAL A 177 11.95 22.18 24.70
CA VAL A 177 10.55 22.40 25.09
C VAL A 177 9.65 22.61 23.85
N GLU A 178 10.08 23.42 22.88
CA GLU A 178 9.36 23.59 21.59
C GLU A 178 9.15 22.25 20.87
N ASN A 179 10.18 21.40 20.83
CA ASN A 179 10.09 20.07 20.22
C ASN A 179 9.11 19.16 20.98
N LEU A 180 9.10 19.19 22.32
CA LEU A 180 8.15 18.42 23.13
C LEU A 180 6.70 18.89 22.91
N ILE A 181 6.46 20.21 22.87
CA ILE A 181 5.14 20.79 22.54
C ILE A 181 4.69 20.33 21.15
N LYS A 182 5.61 20.29 20.17
CA LYS A 182 5.34 19.78 18.81
C LYS A 182 5.10 18.27 18.77
N GLU A 183 5.79 17.45 19.58
CA GLU A 183 5.48 16.02 19.73
C GLU A 183 4.06 15.83 20.33
N ILE A 184 3.72 16.60 21.36
CA ILE A 184 2.42 16.53 22.05
C ILE A 184 1.26 16.99 21.15
N ASN A 185 1.40 18.12 20.46
CA ASN A 185 0.36 18.67 19.58
C ASN A 185 0.11 17.82 18.33
N LYS A 186 1.09 17.02 17.88
CA LYS A 186 0.88 15.96 16.87
C LYS A 186 0.04 14.80 17.41
N GLY A 187 -0.04 14.65 18.73
CA GLY A 187 -0.62 13.51 19.41
C GLY A 187 0.34 12.32 19.50
N PRO A 188 -0.05 11.25 20.22
CA PRO A 188 0.74 10.03 20.26
C PRO A 188 0.88 9.45 18.84
N ASN A 189 2.07 8.95 18.50
CA ASN A 189 2.22 8.02 17.39
C ASN A 189 1.50 6.71 17.77
N THR A 190 0.20 6.63 17.48
CA THR A 190 -0.69 5.52 17.88
C THR A 190 -0.33 4.18 17.22
N ASN A 191 0.66 4.17 16.31
CA ASN A 191 0.96 3.12 15.35
C ASN A 191 -0.22 2.70 14.45
N LEU A 192 -1.37 3.38 14.54
CA LEU A 192 -2.50 3.17 13.66
C LEU A 192 -2.24 3.85 12.30
N VAL A 193 -2.60 3.16 11.22
CA VAL A 193 -2.39 3.65 9.86
C VAL A 193 -3.72 3.91 9.13
N THR A 194 -3.70 4.83 8.16
CA THR A 194 -4.79 4.98 7.18
C THR A 194 -4.31 4.39 5.86
N VAL A 195 -5.05 3.45 5.27
CA VAL A 195 -4.59 2.68 4.10
C VAL A 195 -5.36 3.05 2.84
N PHE A 196 -4.61 3.28 1.75
CA PHE A 196 -5.11 3.49 0.40
C PHE A 196 -4.49 2.45 -0.53
N ILE A 197 -5.34 1.73 -1.27
CA ILE A 197 -4.97 0.66 -2.19
C ILE A 197 -5.42 1.05 -3.59
N ASP A 198 -4.47 1.33 -4.46
CA ASP A 198 -4.69 1.55 -5.89
C ASP A 198 -4.49 0.23 -6.64
N ASN A 199 -5.60 -0.46 -6.89
CA ASN A 199 -5.65 -1.70 -7.65
C ASN A 199 -6.00 -1.45 -9.13
N SER A 200 -5.58 -0.31 -9.70
CA SER A 200 -5.57 -0.13 -11.17
C SER A 200 -4.57 -1.08 -11.83
N ASN A 201 -3.31 -1.04 -11.38
CA ASN A 201 -2.18 -1.69 -12.06
C ASN A 201 -1.41 -2.72 -11.20
N LEU A 202 -1.76 -2.91 -9.92
CA LEU A 202 -1.06 -3.83 -9.00
C LEU A 202 -0.96 -5.27 -9.55
N HIS A 203 -2.04 -5.82 -10.11
CA HIS A 203 -2.00 -7.17 -10.68
C HIS A 203 -1.11 -7.23 -11.93
N TYR A 204 -1.29 -6.27 -12.85
CA TYR A 204 -0.61 -6.26 -14.15
C TYR A 204 0.91 -6.10 -14.01
N GLU A 205 1.39 -5.12 -13.23
CA GLU A 205 2.83 -4.95 -12.97
C GLU A 205 3.41 -6.06 -12.08
N GLY A 206 2.57 -6.72 -11.28
CA GLY A 206 2.92 -7.95 -10.59
C GLY A 206 3.33 -9.07 -11.55
N LYS A 207 2.57 -9.28 -12.64
CA LYS A 207 2.85 -10.34 -13.64
C LYS A 207 4.24 -10.24 -14.27
N TYR A 208 4.68 -9.01 -14.55
CA TYR A 208 6.03 -8.76 -15.05
C TYR A 208 7.08 -8.81 -13.93
N THR A 209 6.80 -8.26 -12.76
CA THR A 209 7.78 -8.19 -11.67
C THR A 209 8.09 -9.57 -11.08
N VAL A 210 7.06 -10.36 -10.73
CA VAL A 210 7.22 -11.74 -10.25
C VAL A 210 7.71 -12.65 -11.37
N GLY A 211 7.21 -12.49 -12.60
CA GLY A 211 7.70 -13.23 -13.78
C GLY A 211 9.20 -13.04 -14.02
N ARG A 212 9.72 -11.82 -13.85
CA ARG A 212 11.17 -11.57 -13.90
C ARG A 212 11.91 -12.24 -12.73
N ILE A 213 11.38 -12.20 -11.51
CA ILE A 213 12.07 -12.79 -10.35
C ILE A 213 12.15 -14.32 -10.47
N GLU A 214 11.05 -15.00 -10.76
CA GLU A 214 10.96 -16.47 -10.76
C GLU A 214 11.55 -17.16 -12.00
N TYR A 215 11.60 -16.48 -13.16
CA TYR A 215 12.00 -17.08 -14.44
C TYR A 215 13.27 -16.49 -15.08
N SER A 216 13.89 -15.46 -14.50
CA SER A 216 15.09 -14.78 -15.05
C SER A 216 16.31 -15.68 -15.30
N LYS A 217 16.30 -16.93 -14.84
CA LYS A 217 17.37 -17.91 -15.02
C LYS A 217 17.13 -18.93 -16.13
N THR A 218 15.90 -19.04 -16.66
CA THR A 218 15.51 -20.16 -17.54
C THR A 218 14.52 -19.81 -18.66
N ALA A 219 13.80 -18.69 -18.62
CA ALA A 219 12.81 -18.37 -19.64
C ALA A 219 13.32 -17.41 -20.72
N SER A 220 12.90 -17.67 -21.96
CA SER A 220 12.90 -16.70 -23.06
C SER A 220 12.02 -15.48 -22.74
N ILE A 221 12.23 -14.39 -23.48
CA ILE A 221 11.38 -13.20 -23.38
C ILE A 221 9.99 -13.51 -23.97
N ASN A 222 9.00 -13.69 -23.09
CA ASN A 222 7.63 -14.01 -23.45
C ASN A 222 6.85 -12.79 -23.99
N ASP A 223 7.06 -11.59 -23.41
CA ASP A 223 6.51 -10.35 -23.97
C ASP A 223 7.58 -9.57 -24.75
N ARG A 224 7.46 -9.62 -26.09
CA ARG A 224 8.33 -8.88 -27.02
C ARG A 224 8.14 -7.36 -26.96
N ARG A 225 6.97 -6.85 -26.53
CA ARG A 225 6.69 -5.39 -26.43
C ARG A 225 7.43 -4.77 -25.24
N ARG A 226 7.24 -5.34 -24.04
CA ARG A 226 7.98 -4.90 -22.83
C ARG A 226 9.38 -5.50 -22.70
N ARG A 227 9.80 -6.36 -23.64
CA ARG A 227 11.07 -7.11 -23.63
C ARG A 227 11.32 -7.80 -22.27
N SER A 228 10.29 -8.45 -21.74
CA SER A 228 10.29 -9.05 -20.41
C SER A 228 9.67 -10.45 -20.39
N VAL A 229 10.02 -11.23 -19.37
CA VAL A 229 9.20 -12.38 -18.97
C VAL A 229 7.91 -11.87 -18.30
N PHE A 230 6.85 -12.65 -18.42
CA PHE A 230 5.50 -12.39 -17.94
C PHE A 230 4.92 -13.68 -17.39
N LEU A 231 4.30 -13.61 -16.21
CA LEU A 231 3.64 -14.73 -15.52
C LEU A 231 2.12 -14.53 -15.59
N GLY A 232 1.47 -15.21 -16.54
CA GLY A 232 0.04 -15.04 -16.82
C GLY A 232 -0.85 -15.54 -15.69
N GLU A 233 -0.38 -16.58 -15.03
CA GLU A 233 -0.98 -17.40 -13.98
C GLU A 233 -0.98 -16.72 -12.61
N LEU A 234 -0.26 -15.59 -12.46
CA LEU A 234 -0.13 -14.87 -11.19
C LEU A 234 -1.50 -14.47 -10.62
N LYS A 235 -1.66 -14.67 -9.32
CA LYS A 235 -2.70 -14.07 -8.47
C LYS A 235 -2.05 -13.19 -7.41
N ILE A 236 -2.79 -12.21 -6.93
CA ILE A 236 -2.52 -11.48 -5.69
C ILE A 236 -3.65 -11.86 -4.74
N ASP A 237 -3.32 -12.22 -3.50
CA ASP A 237 -4.28 -12.20 -2.40
C ASP A 237 -4.14 -10.85 -1.68
N TYR A 238 -5.21 -10.06 -1.65
CA TYR A 238 -5.14 -8.69 -1.16
C TYR A 238 -5.20 -8.59 0.37
N GLY A 239 -5.71 -9.62 1.08
CA GLY A 239 -5.68 -9.69 2.54
C GLY A 239 -4.30 -10.08 3.09
N LEU A 240 -3.62 -11.01 2.43
CA LEU A 240 -2.22 -11.32 2.69
C LEU A 240 -1.32 -10.13 2.36
N LEU A 241 -1.57 -9.42 1.25
CA LEU A 241 -0.89 -8.16 0.93
C LEU A 241 -1.10 -7.12 2.04
N LEU A 242 -2.36 -6.88 2.44
CA LEU A 242 -2.68 -5.91 3.48
C LEU A 242 -2.06 -6.29 4.83
N SER A 243 -2.12 -7.54 5.26
CA SER A 243 -1.48 -8.00 6.50
C SER A 243 0.05 -7.84 6.46
N ARG A 244 0.69 -8.12 5.32
CA ARG A 244 2.14 -7.96 5.12
C ARG A 244 2.57 -6.50 5.11
N VAL A 245 1.69 -5.60 4.67
CA VAL A 245 1.83 -4.15 4.71
C VAL A 245 1.63 -3.62 6.13
N LEU A 246 0.56 -4.05 6.83
CA LEU A 246 0.28 -3.64 8.20
C LEU A 246 1.37 -4.11 9.18
N ARG A 247 1.92 -5.31 9.01
CA ARG A 247 2.95 -5.89 9.90
C ARG A 247 2.50 -5.96 11.37
N GLY A 248 1.20 -6.19 11.60
CA GLY A 248 0.58 -6.18 12.94
C GLY A 248 0.23 -4.79 13.49
N ARG A 249 0.44 -3.71 12.73
CA ARG A 249 -0.12 -2.38 13.05
C ARG A 249 -1.64 -2.40 12.88
N GLY A 250 -2.34 -1.73 13.79
CA GLY A 250 -3.78 -1.46 13.63
C GLY A 250 -4.04 -0.43 12.53
N ILE A 251 -5.29 -0.34 12.09
CA ILE A 251 -5.79 0.72 11.21
C ILE A 251 -6.63 1.73 12.03
N ASN A 252 -6.80 2.96 11.53
CA ASN A 252 -7.61 3.99 12.20
C ASN A 252 -8.99 4.22 11.56
N ASP A 253 -9.25 3.61 10.40
CA ASP A 253 -10.45 3.79 9.59
C ASP A 253 -10.53 2.68 8.52
N ASN A 254 -11.69 2.57 7.88
CA ASN A 254 -11.94 1.73 6.71
C ASN A 254 -10.87 1.94 5.63
N PRO A 255 -10.11 0.91 5.21
CA PRO A 255 -9.17 1.03 4.11
C PRO A 255 -9.91 1.42 2.82
N THR A 256 -9.28 2.29 2.02
CA THR A 256 -9.83 2.71 0.73
C THR A 256 -9.23 1.87 -0.38
N LEU A 257 -10.07 1.27 -1.23
CA LEU A 257 -9.65 0.50 -2.41
C LEU A 257 -10.21 1.16 -3.68
N VAL A 258 -9.34 1.42 -4.65
CA VAL A 258 -9.68 2.06 -5.94
C VAL A 258 -9.24 1.15 -7.09
N GLY A 259 -10.01 1.09 -8.18
CA GLY A 259 -9.62 0.36 -9.40
C GLY A 259 -10.30 -1.01 -9.55
N THR A 260 -9.54 -2.08 -9.72
CA THR A 260 -10.11 -3.42 -9.91
C THR A 260 -10.60 -3.99 -8.56
N ARG A 261 -11.87 -4.40 -8.46
CA ARG A 261 -12.38 -5.08 -7.25
C ARG A 261 -11.75 -6.48 -7.15
N PRO A 262 -11.21 -6.90 -5.98
CA PRO A 262 -10.78 -8.28 -5.75
C PRO A 262 -11.94 -9.28 -5.89
N PRO A 263 -11.67 -10.57 -6.20
CA PRO A 263 -12.67 -11.64 -6.14
C PRO A 263 -13.36 -11.69 -4.77
N LYS A 264 -14.62 -12.18 -4.69
CA LYS A 264 -15.37 -12.26 -3.42
C LYS A 264 -14.72 -13.26 -2.44
N GLU A 265 -13.93 -14.16 -2.98
CA GLU A 265 -13.24 -15.28 -2.34
C GLU A 265 -11.87 -14.86 -1.76
N ASP A 266 -11.39 -13.66 -2.07
CA ASP A 266 -10.10 -13.12 -1.60
C ASP A 266 -10.07 -12.93 -0.08
N SER A 267 -8.93 -13.21 0.57
CA SER A 267 -8.86 -13.12 2.04
C SER A 267 -9.04 -11.70 2.58
N LEU A 268 -8.92 -10.65 1.74
CA LEU A 268 -9.10 -9.24 2.10
C LEU A 268 -10.40 -8.95 2.84
N TRP A 269 -11.54 -9.50 2.38
CA TRP A 269 -12.86 -9.19 2.96
C TRP A 269 -12.93 -9.65 4.42
N ASN A 270 -12.56 -10.91 4.65
CA ASN A 270 -12.51 -11.51 5.98
C ASN A 270 -11.42 -10.88 6.84
N TYR A 271 -10.27 -10.51 6.25
CA TYR A 271 -9.18 -9.88 6.98
C TYR A 271 -9.56 -8.48 7.50
N VAL A 272 -10.13 -7.62 6.65
CA VAL A 272 -10.57 -6.27 7.05
C VAL A 272 -11.72 -6.35 8.06
N GLN A 273 -12.68 -7.26 7.87
CA GLN A 273 -13.74 -7.51 8.84
C GLN A 273 -13.19 -8.00 10.20
N SER A 274 -12.17 -8.87 10.20
CA SER A 274 -11.54 -9.36 11.44
C SER A 274 -10.76 -8.29 12.22
N LEU A 275 -10.43 -7.16 11.58
CA LEU A 275 -9.88 -5.97 12.23
C LEU A 275 -10.97 -5.05 12.82
N GLY A 276 -12.26 -5.32 12.53
CA GLY A 276 -13.40 -4.51 12.97
C GLY A 276 -13.78 -3.36 12.02
N TYR A 277 -13.44 -3.47 10.73
CA TYR A 277 -13.63 -2.42 9.72
C TYR A 277 -14.30 -2.93 8.44
N GLU A 278 -14.70 -2.00 7.57
CA GLU A 278 -15.20 -2.27 6.22
C GLU A 278 -14.27 -1.65 5.17
N LEU A 279 -14.59 -1.78 3.88
CA LEU A 279 -13.83 -1.22 2.76
C LEU A 279 -14.57 -0.08 2.06
N ASN A 280 -13.90 1.04 1.86
CA ASN A 280 -14.37 2.13 1.00
C ASN A 280 -13.95 1.82 -0.45
N ILE A 281 -14.85 1.21 -1.22
CA ILE A 281 -14.57 0.69 -2.59
C ILE A 281 -14.95 1.73 -3.66
N TYR A 282 -14.05 1.99 -4.60
CA TYR A 282 -14.28 2.80 -5.80
C TYR A 282 -13.78 2.07 -7.05
N ASP A 283 -14.62 1.22 -7.63
CA ASP A 283 -14.21 0.31 -8.70
C ASP A 283 -14.61 0.74 -10.13
N GLN A 284 -14.12 0.00 -11.13
CA GLN A 284 -14.39 0.29 -12.55
C GLN A 284 -15.87 0.14 -12.93
N GLU A 285 -16.63 -0.74 -12.27
CA GLU A 285 -18.06 -0.94 -12.54
C GLU A 285 -18.88 0.29 -12.11
N PHE A 286 -18.52 0.90 -10.97
CA PHE A 286 -19.07 2.18 -10.52
C PHE A 286 -18.67 3.37 -11.42
N LEU A 287 -17.69 3.22 -12.33
CA LEU A 287 -16.95 4.34 -12.94
C LEU A 287 -16.86 4.33 -14.48
N ALA A 288 -17.82 3.69 -15.16
CA ALA A 288 -18.13 3.82 -16.60
C ALA A 288 -16.95 4.28 -17.50
N ASN A 289 -16.01 3.35 -17.71
CA ASN A 289 -14.87 3.42 -18.65
C ASN A 289 -14.06 4.73 -18.67
N LYS A 290 -13.13 4.88 -17.71
CA LYS A 290 -11.82 5.56 -17.89
C LYS A 290 -10.88 5.33 -16.69
N GLU A 291 -9.78 4.60 -16.90
CA GLU A 291 -8.67 4.45 -15.93
C GLU A 291 -8.15 5.81 -15.44
N LYS A 292 -8.12 6.81 -16.33
CA LYS A 292 -7.69 8.19 -16.06
C LYS A 292 -8.51 8.92 -14.97
N LYS A 293 -9.57 8.31 -14.41
CA LYS A 293 -10.30 8.81 -13.23
C LYS A 293 -9.78 8.23 -11.90
N MET A 294 -9.11 7.07 -11.90
CA MET A 294 -8.80 6.31 -10.67
C MET A 294 -7.83 7.07 -9.77
N ASN A 295 -6.73 7.58 -10.33
CA ASN A 295 -5.73 8.36 -9.61
C ASN A 295 -6.34 9.62 -8.97
N SER A 296 -7.31 10.25 -9.66
CA SER A 296 -8.07 11.39 -9.14
C SER A 296 -8.94 10.98 -7.95
N ILE A 297 -9.56 9.81 -7.96
CA ILE A 297 -10.40 9.31 -6.86
C ILE A 297 -9.56 8.91 -5.64
N LEU A 298 -8.43 8.23 -5.86
CA LEU A 298 -7.44 7.96 -4.81
C LEU A 298 -6.97 9.26 -4.15
N THR A 299 -6.65 10.27 -4.98
CA THR A 299 -6.26 11.61 -4.52
C THR A 299 -7.39 12.29 -3.75
N ILE A 300 -8.65 12.24 -4.22
CA ILE A 300 -9.80 12.82 -3.52
C ILE A 300 -10.04 12.16 -2.16
N ALA A 301 -9.97 10.82 -2.06
CA ALA A 301 -10.13 10.11 -0.79
C ALA A 301 -8.99 10.41 0.20
N GLY A 302 -7.75 10.46 -0.30
CA GLY A 302 -6.58 10.85 0.48
C GLY A 302 -6.64 12.31 0.94
N MET A 303 -7.02 13.24 0.08
CA MET A 303 -7.16 14.66 0.43
C MET A 303 -8.30 14.92 1.42
N ASN A 304 -9.44 14.22 1.28
CA ASN A 304 -10.51 14.24 2.27
C ASN A 304 -9.99 13.79 3.66
N THR A 305 -9.13 12.77 3.70
CA THR A 305 -8.51 12.27 4.93
C THR A 305 -7.53 13.29 5.51
N ILE A 306 -6.65 13.86 4.69
CA ILE A 306 -5.65 14.88 5.06
C ILE A 306 -6.31 16.14 5.63
N GLN A 307 -7.48 16.53 5.11
CA GLN A 307 -8.22 17.71 5.57
C GLN A 307 -9.01 17.46 6.87
N LYS A 308 -9.56 16.24 7.06
CA LYS A 308 -10.52 15.94 8.14
C LYS A 308 -9.89 15.33 9.39
N LYS A 309 -8.63 14.87 9.35
CA LYS A 309 -8.00 14.13 10.46
C LYS A 309 -6.69 14.77 10.93
N LYS A 310 -6.37 14.57 12.23
CA LYS A 310 -5.02 14.87 12.77
C LYS A 310 -3.98 13.99 12.04
N PRO A 311 -2.78 14.49 11.71
CA PRO A 311 -1.77 13.73 10.97
C PRO A 311 -1.35 12.44 11.65
N GLY A 312 -1.25 11.36 10.88
CA GLY A 312 -0.81 10.03 11.32
C GLY A 312 0.21 9.41 10.37
N LEU A 313 0.09 8.09 10.16
CA LEU A 313 0.81 7.38 9.10
C LEU A 313 -0.17 7.00 7.98
N MET A 314 0.00 7.62 6.81
CA MET A 314 -0.68 7.25 5.58
C MET A 314 0.11 6.16 4.87
N VAL A 315 -0.57 5.07 4.49
CA VAL A 315 0.00 3.97 3.72
C VAL A 315 -0.64 3.96 2.34
N ILE A 316 0.17 3.97 1.29
CA ILE A 316 -0.27 3.96 -0.11
C ILE A 316 0.32 2.74 -0.81
N ILE A 317 -0.54 1.83 -1.27
CA ILE A 317 -0.15 0.68 -2.09
C ILE A 317 -0.53 1.00 -3.54
N SER A 318 0.44 1.19 -4.42
CA SER A 318 0.22 1.51 -5.84
C SER A 318 1.39 1.03 -6.71
N SER A 319 1.14 0.82 -8.00
CA SER A 319 2.18 0.53 -9.01
C SER A 319 2.41 1.68 -9.99
N ASP A 320 1.74 2.82 -9.77
CA ASP A 320 1.77 4.01 -10.61
C ASP A 320 2.39 5.19 -9.85
N ASP A 321 3.06 6.10 -10.56
CA ASP A 321 3.57 7.35 -9.99
C ASP A 321 2.45 8.38 -9.74
N GLY A 322 1.26 8.16 -10.29
CA GLY A 322 0.08 9.02 -10.10
C GLY A 322 -0.39 9.23 -8.65
N CYS A 323 0.15 8.49 -7.67
CA CYS A 323 -0.07 8.74 -6.24
C CYS A 323 0.92 9.74 -5.61
N ASN A 324 1.99 10.13 -6.31
CA ASN A 324 3.03 11.06 -5.84
C ASN A 324 2.50 12.43 -5.37
N PRO A 325 1.53 13.08 -6.05
CA PRO A 325 0.98 14.35 -5.57
C PRO A 325 0.27 14.22 -4.21
N LEU A 326 -0.41 13.10 -3.95
CA LEU A 326 -1.05 12.82 -2.66
C LEU A 326 -0.02 12.58 -1.56
N ALA A 327 1.05 11.84 -1.87
CA ALA A 327 2.13 11.58 -0.93
C ALA A 327 2.88 12.86 -0.53
N ASN A 328 3.18 13.75 -1.49
CA ASN A 328 3.76 15.07 -1.22
C ASN A 328 2.85 15.93 -0.33
N GLU A 329 1.55 16.00 -0.66
CA GLU A 329 0.64 16.86 0.12
C GLU A 329 0.35 16.31 1.53
N ALA A 330 0.41 14.99 1.72
CA ALA A 330 0.43 14.39 3.06
C ALA A 330 1.69 14.81 3.85
N LEU A 331 2.88 14.78 3.23
CA LEU A 331 4.13 15.23 3.85
C LEU A 331 4.10 16.73 4.17
N ASN A 332 3.61 17.59 3.27
CA ASN A 332 3.39 19.02 3.52
C ASN A 332 2.55 19.27 4.78
N ARG A 333 1.47 18.50 4.97
CA ARG A 333 0.59 18.61 6.15
C ARG A 333 1.05 17.79 7.36
N GLY A 334 2.34 17.43 7.41
CA GLY A 334 2.98 16.85 8.58
C GLY A 334 2.66 15.38 8.86
N TRP A 335 2.03 14.67 7.92
CA TRP A 335 1.88 13.22 8.01
C TRP A 335 3.23 12.52 7.87
N ARG A 336 3.26 11.24 8.27
CA ARG A 336 4.22 10.26 7.75
C ARG A 336 3.57 9.50 6.60
N VAL A 337 4.37 9.11 5.61
CA VAL A 337 3.90 8.41 4.41
C VAL A 337 4.71 7.13 4.19
N GLU A 338 4.04 6.03 3.90
CA GLU A 338 4.67 4.75 3.58
C GLU A 338 4.11 4.21 2.26
N THR A 339 4.94 4.17 1.22
CA THR A 339 4.57 3.67 -0.11
C THR A 339 4.98 2.21 -0.29
N TRP A 340 4.18 1.46 -1.03
CA TRP A 340 4.43 0.06 -1.39
C TRP A 340 4.19 -0.14 -2.88
N SER A 341 5.25 -0.51 -3.63
CA SER A 341 5.19 -0.64 -5.08
C SER A 341 6.04 -1.77 -5.67
N TRP A 342 5.64 -2.28 -6.83
CA TRP A 342 6.46 -3.18 -7.64
C TRP A 342 7.68 -2.48 -8.23
N MET A 343 7.49 -1.22 -8.66
CA MET A 343 8.50 -0.46 -9.39
C MET A 343 9.19 0.53 -8.44
N LYS A 344 10.52 0.61 -8.53
CA LYS A 344 11.26 1.80 -8.05
C LYS A 344 10.89 3.09 -8.82
N GLY A 345 10.00 3.01 -9.81
CA GLY A 345 9.54 4.14 -10.63
C GLY A 345 8.91 5.25 -9.81
N ILE A 346 8.13 4.91 -8.78
CA ILE A 346 7.53 5.89 -7.85
C ILE A 346 8.59 6.85 -7.29
N SER A 347 9.82 6.40 -7.03
CA SER A 347 10.90 7.24 -6.49
C SER A 347 11.78 7.96 -7.54
N ARG A 348 11.35 8.08 -8.82
CA ARG A 348 12.13 8.78 -9.85
C ARG A 348 11.76 10.24 -9.99
N ASP A 349 10.46 10.53 -10.04
CA ASP A 349 9.93 11.90 -10.13
C ASP A 349 9.36 12.39 -8.77
N PHE A 350 9.43 11.55 -7.73
CA PHE A 350 9.10 11.90 -6.35
C PHE A 350 10.31 12.51 -5.62
N PHE A 351 10.48 13.82 -5.77
CA PHE A 351 11.51 14.60 -5.09
C PHE A 351 11.15 14.79 -3.61
N ILE A 352 11.92 14.13 -2.72
CA ILE A 352 11.79 14.22 -1.26
C ILE A 352 12.87 15.17 -0.72
N THR A 353 12.50 16.17 0.08
CA THR A 353 13.49 17.04 0.75
C THR A 353 14.24 16.33 1.89
N GLU A 354 15.37 16.87 2.31
CA GLU A 354 16.12 16.30 3.45
C GLU A 354 15.32 16.28 4.76
N ASP A 355 14.37 17.20 4.97
CA ASP A 355 13.49 17.25 6.15
C ASP A 355 12.23 16.37 6.04
N GLU A 356 11.91 15.92 4.82
CA GLU A 356 10.84 14.93 4.56
C GLU A 356 11.33 13.49 4.68
N LYS A 357 12.59 13.19 4.35
CA LYS A 357 13.17 11.83 4.43
C LYS A 357 12.90 11.11 5.76
N PRO A 358 12.96 11.73 6.95
CA PRO A 358 12.62 11.06 8.21
C PRO A 358 11.14 10.66 8.38
N ARG A 359 10.27 11.06 7.43
CA ARG A 359 8.82 10.91 7.48
C ARG A 359 8.27 10.08 6.30
N TYR A 360 9.09 9.78 5.30
CA TYR A 360 8.72 8.97 4.12
C TYR A 360 9.43 7.61 4.12
N TYR A 361 8.70 6.54 3.78
CA TYR A 361 9.20 5.16 3.76
C TYR A 361 8.76 4.42 2.49
N TYR A 362 9.69 4.16 1.56
CA TYR A 362 9.43 3.33 0.38
C TYR A 362 9.66 1.84 0.68
N ASN A 363 8.73 0.98 0.27
CA ASN A 363 8.82 -0.47 0.36
C ASN A 363 8.62 -1.11 -1.03
N SER A 364 9.51 -2.04 -1.38
CA SER A 364 9.40 -2.81 -2.63
C SER A 364 8.50 -4.04 -2.43
N LEU A 365 7.35 -4.09 -3.12
CA LEU A 365 6.51 -5.29 -3.22
C LEU A 365 7.31 -6.48 -3.78
N GLY A 366 8.28 -6.22 -4.66
CA GLY A 366 9.20 -7.24 -5.19
C GLY A 366 10.10 -7.91 -4.13
N ASN A 367 10.27 -7.31 -2.94
CA ASN A 367 10.97 -7.94 -1.82
C ASN A 367 10.04 -8.83 -0.96
N HIS A 368 8.72 -8.74 -1.17
CA HIS A 368 7.69 -9.36 -0.34
C HIS A 368 6.72 -10.28 -1.11
N TYR A 369 6.83 -10.38 -2.44
CA TYR A 369 5.86 -11.06 -3.32
C TYR A 369 5.40 -12.44 -2.84
N ARG A 370 6.31 -13.29 -2.34
CA ARG A 370 6.00 -14.66 -1.88
C ARG A 370 4.93 -14.73 -0.79
N TYR A 371 4.82 -13.68 0.03
CA TYR A 371 3.90 -13.63 1.16
C TYR A 371 2.44 -13.32 0.76
N PHE A 372 2.19 -12.89 -0.49
CA PHE A 372 0.87 -12.42 -0.94
C PHE A 372 0.57 -12.68 -2.42
N THR A 373 1.45 -13.41 -3.12
CA THR A 373 1.28 -13.78 -4.53
C THR A 373 1.63 -15.24 -4.76
N CYS A 374 0.92 -15.83 -5.71
CA CYS A 374 1.10 -17.20 -6.18
C CYS A 374 0.83 -17.26 -7.68
N ALA A 375 1.15 -18.38 -8.32
CA ALA A 375 0.65 -18.72 -9.64
C ALA A 375 -0.19 -19.99 -9.55
N TYR A 376 -1.37 -20.02 -10.16
CA TYR A 376 -2.07 -21.27 -10.35
C TYR A 376 -2.96 -21.32 -11.58
N THR A 377 -3.20 -22.54 -12.04
CA THR A 377 -4.09 -22.89 -13.14
C THR A 377 -5.02 -24.03 -12.73
N GLU A 378 -5.98 -24.35 -13.59
CA GLU A 378 -6.77 -25.57 -13.52
C GLU A 378 -6.46 -26.41 -14.78
N VAL A 379 -6.46 -27.74 -14.66
CA VAL A 379 -6.12 -28.65 -15.76
C VAL A 379 -7.16 -28.54 -16.88
N ASN A 380 -6.67 -28.36 -18.10
CA ASN A 380 -7.44 -28.33 -19.33
C ASN A 380 -6.82 -29.28 -20.38
N GLU A 381 -7.45 -29.39 -21.55
CA GLU A 381 -7.11 -30.39 -22.59
C GLU A 381 -5.69 -30.26 -23.18
N SER A 382 -5.04 -29.10 -23.01
CA SER A 382 -3.67 -28.83 -23.47
C SER A 382 -2.65 -28.65 -22.34
N TYR A 383 -3.04 -28.99 -21.10
CA TYR A 383 -2.22 -28.78 -19.92
C TYR A 383 -1.00 -29.73 -19.85
N SER A 384 0.15 -29.20 -19.43
CA SER A 384 1.37 -29.97 -19.14
C SER A 384 2.12 -29.36 -17.95
N HIS A 385 2.86 -30.20 -17.21
CA HIS A 385 3.65 -29.74 -16.07
C HIS A 385 4.83 -28.84 -16.52
N PRO A 386 5.19 -27.81 -15.73
CA PRO A 386 6.31 -26.94 -16.09
C PRO A 386 7.64 -27.73 -16.09
N TYR A 387 8.32 -27.75 -17.24
CA TYR A 387 9.65 -28.34 -17.38
C TYR A 387 10.63 -27.83 -16.31
N ASN A 388 11.53 -28.71 -15.85
CA ASN A 388 12.51 -28.45 -14.78
C ASN A 388 11.90 -28.05 -13.41
N ARG A 389 10.64 -28.44 -13.13
CA ARG A 389 10.07 -28.44 -11.77
C ARG A 389 9.93 -29.87 -11.23
N SER A 390 10.21 -30.04 -9.94
CA SER A 390 9.80 -31.23 -9.18
C SER A 390 8.34 -31.06 -8.77
N VAL A 391 7.50 -32.10 -8.96
CA VAL A 391 6.04 -32.03 -8.78
C VAL A 391 5.59 -32.95 -7.65
N LEU A 392 4.94 -32.37 -6.63
CA LEU A 392 4.21 -33.11 -5.62
C LEU A 392 2.74 -33.22 -6.06
N GLU A 393 2.29 -34.42 -6.38
CA GLU A 393 0.87 -34.69 -6.58
C GLU A 393 0.22 -35.02 -5.24
N ILE A 394 -0.92 -34.39 -4.97
CA ILE A 394 -1.77 -34.62 -3.81
C ILE A 394 -3.14 -35.06 -4.31
N ASN A 395 -3.53 -36.30 -4.04
CA ASN A 395 -4.93 -36.71 -4.13
C ASN A 395 -5.61 -36.37 -2.79
N TYR A 396 -6.71 -35.62 -2.87
CA TYR A 396 -7.50 -35.15 -1.73
C TYR A 396 -8.93 -35.72 -1.70
N SER A 397 -9.22 -36.79 -2.46
CA SER A 397 -10.54 -37.47 -2.48
C SER A 397 -11.10 -37.78 -1.09
N ASP A 398 -10.22 -38.09 -0.14
CA ASP A 398 -10.57 -38.56 1.20
C ASP A 398 -10.75 -37.39 2.20
N THR A 399 -10.62 -36.13 1.75
CA THR A 399 -10.70 -34.94 2.61
C THR A 399 -12.15 -34.47 2.81
N GLN A 400 -12.73 -34.73 3.99
CA GLN A 400 -14.09 -34.29 4.34
C GLN A 400 -14.32 -32.76 4.25
N LYS A 401 -13.26 -31.95 4.37
CA LYS A 401 -13.30 -30.47 4.26
C LYS A 401 -12.92 -29.96 2.86
N GLY A 402 -12.46 -30.84 1.97
CA GLY A 402 -11.69 -30.44 0.79
C GLY A 402 -10.31 -29.89 1.15
N LEU A 403 -9.57 -29.46 0.12
CA LEU A 403 -8.29 -28.77 0.19
C LEU A 403 -8.40 -27.45 -0.60
N THR A 404 -7.88 -26.34 -0.07
CA THR A 404 -8.08 -24.99 -0.65
C THR A 404 -6.79 -24.30 -1.06
N ASP A 405 -6.89 -23.23 -1.87
CA ASP A 405 -5.74 -22.37 -2.21
C ASP A 405 -5.00 -21.85 -0.96
N ASN A 406 -5.73 -21.57 0.13
CA ASN A 406 -5.16 -21.13 1.40
C ASN A 406 -4.33 -22.23 2.09
N ASP A 407 -4.81 -23.48 2.05
CA ASP A 407 -4.09 -24.64 2.59
C ASP A 407 -2.77 -24.88 1.86
N ILE A 408 -2.77 -24.69 0.54
CA ILE A 408 -1.58 -24.77 -0.31
C ILE A 408 -0.63 -23.59 -0.04
N MET A 409 -1.15 -22.37 0.08
CA MET A 409 -0.35 -21.16 0.39
C MET A 409 0.34 -21.24 1.75
N GLU A 410 -0.31 -21.77 2.78
CA GLU A 410 0.28 -21.92 4.11
C GLU A 410 1.52 -22.83 4.10
N CYS A 411 1.51 -23.88 3.26
CA CYS A 411 2.68 -24.73 3.03
C CYS A 411 3.83 -23.94 2.38
N TYR A 412 3.54 -23.13 1.36
CA TYR A 412 4.55 -22.34 0.65
C TYR A 412 5.12 -21.19 1.50
N ASP A 413 4.30 -20.52 2.33
CA ASP A 413 4.73 -19.47 3.25
C ASP A 413 5.65 -20.01 4.35
N MET A 414 5.29 -21.15 4.98
CA MET A 414 6.14 -21.80 5.97
C MET A 414 7.54 -22.14 5.40
N LEU A 415 7.59 -22.59 4.14
CA LEU A 415 8.84 -22.87 3.44
C LEU A 415 9.54 -21.61 2.87
N LYS A 416 8.90 -20.44 2.94
CA LYS A 416 9.36 -19.12 2.43
C LYS A 416 9.61 -19.12 0.92
N LEU A 417 8.77 -19.87 0.22
CA LEU A 417 8.80 -20.12 -1.22
C LEU A 417 7.70 -19.32 -1.94
N PHE A 418 7.84 -19.15 -3.26
CA PHE A 418 6.75 -18.66 -4.08
C PHE A 418 5.77 -19.81 -4.35
N GLY A 419 4.49 -19.59 -4.11
CA GLY A 419 3.45 -20.59 -4.33
C GLY A 419 3.14 -20.81 -5.80
N TRP A 420 3.28 -22.04 -6.30
CA TRP A 420 2.86 -22.40 -7.66
C TRP A 420 2.27 -23.81 -7.72
N TRP A 421 0.99 -23.92 -8.10
CA TRP A 421 0.29 -25.21 -8.22
C TRP A 421 -0.67 -25.26 -9.43
N CYS A 422 -1.25 -26.44 -9.69
CA CYS A 422 -2.34 -26.65 -10.65
C CYS A 422 -3.41 -27.58 -10.07
N TRP A 423 -4.69 -27.24 -10.22
CA TRP A 423 -5.82 -28.07 -9.78
C TRP A 423 -6.35 -28.97 -10.91
N ASP A 424 -6.44 -30.27 -10.66
CA ASP A 424 -7.37 -31.17 -11.36
C ASP A 424 -8.58 -31.44 -10.44
N LYS A 425 -9.56 -30.54 -10.51
CA LYS A 425 -10.80 -30.63 -9.73
C LYS A 425 -11.68 -31.82 -10.14
N LYS A 426 -11.46 -32.42 -11.31
CA LYS A 426 -12.23 -33.60 -11.78
C LYS A 426 -11.67 -34.90 -11.18
N GLY A 427 -10.34 -35.01 -11.10
CA GLY A 427 -9.66 -36.14 -10.46
C GLY A 427 -9.46 -36.02 -8.94
N ASN A 428 -9.90 -34.92 -8.31
CA ASN A 428 -9.61 -34.57 -6.92
C ASN A 428 -8.10 -34.50 -6.61
N ARG A 429 -7.33 -33.86 -7.51
CA ARG A 429 -5.87 -33.75 -7.41
C ARG A 429 -5.39 -32.30 -7.46
N VAL A 430 -4.29 -32.03 -6.78
CA VAL A 430 -3.51 -30.80 -6.93
C VAL A 430 -2.04 -31.12 -7.07
N PHE A 431 -1.37 -30.40 -7.98
CA PHE A 431 0.02 -30.59 -8.33
C PHE A 431 0.81 -29.35 -7.88
N MET A 432 1.66 -29.48 -6.86
CA MET A 432 2.49 -28.39 -6.32
C MET A 432 3.89 -28.43 -6.95
N TYR A 433 4.39 -27.28 -7.40
CA TYR A 433 5.67 -27.15 -8.11
C TYR A 433 6.80 -26.62 -7.24
N PHE A 434 7.98 -27.23 -7.38
CA PHE A 434 9.21 -26.85 -6.68
C PHE A 434 10.38 -26.77 -7.67
N ASP A 435 11.35 -25.90 -7.40
CA ASP A 435 12.61 -25.78 -8.16
C ASP A 435 13.66 -26.82 -7.72
N SER A 436 13.35 -27.69 -6.76
CA SER A 436 14.23 -28.78 -6.32
C SER A 436 13.50 -29.88 -5.56
N LYS A 437 13.96 -31.13 -5.72
CA LYS A 437 13.47 -32.31 -5.00
C LYS A 437 13.53 -32.14 -3.47
N LYS A 438 14.53 -31.42 -2.95
CA LYS A 438 14.63 -31.14 -1.51
C LYS A 438 13.41 -30.37 -0.99
N ARG A 439 13.01 -29.30 -1.67
CA ARG A 439 11.84 -28.49 -1.28
C ARG A 439 10.53 -29.26 -1.45
N LEU A 440 10.44 -30.14 -2.45
CA LEU A 440 9.33 -31.09 -2.59
C LEU A 440 9.23 -32.00 -1.36
N GLU A 441 10.32 -32.63 -0.92
CA GLU A 441 10.29 -33.53 0.24
C GLU A 441 10.03 -32.77 1.57
N ASP A 442 10.49 -31.52 1.68
CA ASP A 442 10.16 -30.66 2.83
C ASP A 442 8.67 -30.27 2.85
N ALA A 443 8.06 -29.95 1.70
CA ALA A 443 6.62 -29.70 1.56
C ALA A 443 5.78 -30.96 1.81
N LYS A 444 6.18 -32.10 1.24
CA LYS A 444 5.56 -33.42 1.42
C LYS A 444 5.55 -33.84 2.89
N ARG A 445 6.61 -33.53 3.64
CA ARG A 445 6.66 -33.73 5.10
C ARG A 445 5.70 -32.81 5.85
N TRP A 446 5.61 -31.53 5.47
CA TRP A 446 4.67 -30.58 6.08
C TRP A 446 3.20 -30.99 5.82
N MET A 447 2.85 -31.30 4.57
CA MET A 447 1.50 -31.73 4.19
C MET A 447 1.10 -33.03 4.92
N LYS A 448 1.99 -34.03 5.03
CA LYS A 448 1.72 -35.25 5.83
C LYS A 448 1.44 -34.95 7.30
N ASN A 449 2.18 -34.01 7.90
CA ASN A 449 2.04 -33.66 9.31
C ASN A 449 0.76 -32.86 9.59
N LYS A 450 0.26 -32.06 8.63
CA LYS A 450 -0.97 -31.27 8.79
C LYS A 450 -2.24 -32.09 8.45
N TYR A 451 -2.17 -32.96 7.45
CA TYR A 451 -3.31 -33.74 6.92
C TYR A 451 -3.08 -35.24 7.16
N LEU A 452 -2.87 -35.61 8.43
CA LEU A 452 -2.50 -36.96 8.87
C LEU A 452 -3.47 -38.02 8.31
N ASN A 453 -2.98 -38.75 7.30
CA ASN A 453 -3.67 -39.82 6.58
C ASN A 453 -4.96 -39.43 5.81
N THR A 454 -5.28 -38.14 5.64
CA THR A 454 -6.46 -37.68 4.88
C THR A 454 -6.13 -37.26 3.43
N ILE A 455 -4.85 -37.28 3.05
CA ILE A 455 -4.38 -37.05 1.68
C ILE A 455 -3.35 -38.11 1.26
N GLN A 456 -3.36 -38.44 -0.04
CA GLN A 456 -2.40 -39.38 -0.64
C GLN A 456 -1.39 -38.58 -1.48
N LEU A 457 -0.11 -38.95 -1.43
CA LEU A 457 1.00 -38.05 -1.82
C LEU A 457 2.08 -38.76 -2.65
N TRP A 458 2.28 -38.27 -3.88
CA TRP A 458 3.16 -38.88 -4.88
C TRP A 458 4.18 -37.87 -5.42
N GLU A 459 5.33 -38.35 -5.89
CA GLU A 459 6.27 -37.56 -6.69
C GLU A 459 6.05 -37.92 -8.16
N VAL A 460 5.65 -36.95 -8.99
CA VAL A 460 5.47 -37.19 -10.42
C VAL A 460 6.84 -37.27 -11.09
N ARG A 461 7.07 -38.33 -11.85
CA ARG A 461 8.24 -38.47 -12.71
C ARG A 461 7.94 -37.82 -14.06
N ASN A 462 8.42 -36.58 -14.23
CA ASN A 462 8.51 -35.90 -15.52
C ASN A 462 9.68 -36.45 -16.34
#